data_AF-A0ABD0P8F0-F1
#
_entry.id   AF-A0ABD0P8F0-F1
#
_cell.length_a   1.000
_cell.length_b   1.000
_cell.length_c   1.000
_cell.angle_alpha   90.00
_cell.angle_beta   90.00
_cell.angle_gamma   90.00
#
_symmetry.space_group_name_H-M   'P 1'
#
loop_
_entity.id
_entity.type
_entity.pdbx_description
1 polymer ?
#
loop_
_entity_poly.entity_id
_entity_poly.type
_entity_poly.pdbx_seq_one_letter_code
_entity_poly.pdbx_strand_id
1 'polypeptide(L)'
;KMVLCINFFGRLSNFIAVIPSHHCSISSLDGDEIFENLTQEERLTVSIPVKEDGTLASCHMFSYPQFHLLTNSSSPSEVAVVQCQNGWEYDNSTFISTLATQ
;
A
#
# COMPACT_ATOMS: atom_id res chain seq x y z
N LYS A 1 -11.49 2.95 -0.90
CA LYS A 1 -11.93 4.28 -1.43
C LYS A 1 -12.79 4.03 -2.67
N MET A 2 -14.02 4.56 -2.74
CA MET A 2 -14.96 4.28 -3.84
C MET A 2 -14.87 5.37 -4.92
N VAL A 3 -14.84 4.99 -6.20
CA VAL A 3 -14.84 5.89 -7.35
C VAL A 3 -16.07 5.60 -8.21
N LEU A 4 -16.84 6.65 -8.50
CA LEU A 4 -18.02 6.58 -9.36
C LEU A 4 -17.68 7.17 -10.73
N CYS A 5 -17.77 6.37 -11.78
CA CYS A 5 -17.53 6.80 -13.15
C CYS A 5 -18.87 6.88 -13.90
N ILE A 6 -19.28 8.09 -14.29
CA ILE A 6 -20.51 8.35 -15.05
C ILE A 6 -20.13 8.68 -16.51
N ASN A 7 -20.57 7.86 -17.47
CA ASN A 7 -20.38 8.13 -18.90
C ASN A 7 -21.52 9.03 -19.43
N PHE A 8 -21.17 10.15 -20.08
CA PHE A 8 -22.14 11.15 -20.56
C PHE A 8 -22.59 10.97 -22.03
N PHE A 9 -22.00 10.04 -22.78
CA PHE A 9 -22.35 9.81 -24.19
C PHE A 9 -23.01 8.43 -24.37
N GLY A 10 -24.35 8.41 -24.38
CA GLY A 10 -25.15 7.29 -24.91
C GLY A 10 -25.17 6.01 -24.07
N ARG A 11 -26.31 5.78 -23.39
CA ARG A 11 -26.59 4.73 -22.37
C ARG A 11 -25.94 4.99 -21.01
N LEU A 12 -26.80 5.21 -20.01
CA LEU A 12 -26.48 5.38 -18.60
C LEU A 12 -26.01 4.05 -18.00
N SER A 13 -24.77 3.65 -18.27
CA SER A 13 -24.10 2.62 -17.46
C SER A 13 -23.31 3.33 -16.37
N ASN A 14 -23.80 3.24 -15.14
CA ASN A 14 -23.03 3.66 -13.97
C ASN A 14 -22.09 2.52 -13.59
N PHE A 15 -20.78 2.78 -13.59
CA PHE A 15 -19.80 1.84 -13.09
C PHE A 15 -19.30 2.32 -11.74
N ILE A 16 -19.36 1.42 -10.75
CA ILE A 16 -18.80 1.63 -9.43
C ILE A 16 -17.51 0.83 -9.37
N ALA A 17 -16.40 1.51 -9.13
CA ALA A 17 -15.14 0.87 -8.84
C ALA A 17 -14.81 1.06 -7.35
N VAL A 18 -14.53 -0.03 -6.66
CA VAL A 18 -14.01 -0.01 -5.29
C VAL A 18 -12.50 -0.22 -5.38
N ILE A 19 -11.73 0.71 -4.85
CA ILE A 19 -10.29 0.53 -4.66
C ILE A 19 -10.12 -0.17 -3.31
N PRO A 20 -9.68 -1.45 -3.28
CA PRO A 20 -9.47 -2.17 -2.05
C PRO A 20 -8.29 -1.58 -1.28
N SER A 21 -8.18 -1.97 -0.01
CA SER A 21 -7.00 -1.60 0.78
C SER A 21 -5.75 -2.13 0.09
N HIS A 22 -4.69 -1.33 0.08
CA HIS A 22 -3.42 -1.68 -0.53
C HIS A 22 -2.27 -0.98 0.18
N HIS A 23 -1.08 -1.50 -0.03
CA HIS A 23 0.18 -0.93 0.40
C HIS A 23 1.23 -1.06 -0.72
N CYS A 24 2.39 -0.42 -0.58
CA CYS A 24 3.50 -0.64 -1.51
C CYS A 24 3.91 -2.11 -1.52
N SER A 25 4.19 -2.65 -2.71
CA SER A 25 4.87 -3.94 -2.79
C SER A 25 6.32 -3.79 -2.32
N ILE A 26 6.74 -4.70 -1.45
CA ILE A 26 8.11 -4.75 -0.92
C ILE A 26 8.92 -5.93 -1.49
N SER A 27 8.37 -6.70 -2.43
CA SER A 27 8.99 -7.94 -2.92
C SER A 27 10.33 -7.71 -3.62
N SER A 28 10.58 -6.51 -4.14
CA SER A 28 11.89 -6.17 -4.74
C SER A 28 13.01 -6.06 -3.70
N LEU A 29 12.65 -5.78 -2.45
CA LEU A 29 13.58 -5.66 -1.35
C LEU A 29 13.95 -7.04 -0.77
N ASP A 30 13.12 -8.06 -0.97
CA ASP A 30 13.38 -9.44 -0.49
C ASP A 30 14.63 -10.09 -1.12
N GLY A 31 15.07 -9.60 -2.28
CA GLY A 31 16.28 -10.09 -2.95
C GLY A 31 17.57 -9.53 -2.38
N ASP A 32 17.49 -8.47 -1.58
CA ASP A 32 18.62 -7.96 -0.83
C ASP A 32 18.73 -8.71 0.51
N GLU A 33 19.93 -9.17 0.84
CA GLU A 33 20.31 -9.85 2.11
C GLU A 33 19.90 -9.06 3.37
N ILE A 34 19.50 -7.79 3.16
CA ILE A 34 19.00 -6.80 4.10
C ILE A 34 17.77 -7.31 4.90
N PHE A 35 16.97 -8.23 4.34
CA PHE A 35 15.72 -8.69 4.95
C PHE A 35 15.72 -10.13 5.47
N GLU A 36 16.84 -10.86 5.38
CA GLU A 36 16.88 -12.32 5.65
C GLU A 36 16.38 -12.72 7.05
N ASN A 37 16.54 -11.85 8.04
CA ASN A 37 16.17 -12.14 9.43
C ASN A 37 14.86 -11.49 9.90
N LEU A 38 14.10 -10.83 9.01
CA LEU A 38 12.85 -10.16 9.36
C LEU A 38 11.62 -10.95 8.93
N THR A 39 10.62 -11.01 9.80
CA THR A 39 9.27 -11.46 9.47
C THR A 39 8.57 -10.48 8.53
N GLN A 40 7.55 -10.95 7.80
CA GLN A 40 6.81 -10.08 6.86
C GLN A 40 6.26 -8.80 7.51
N GLU A 41 5.78 -8.90 8.76
CA GLU A 41 5.24 -7.77 9.51
C GLU A 41 6.31 -6.73 9.84
N GLU A 42 7.51 -7.19 10.23
CA GLU A 42 8.66 -6.33 10.47
C GLU A 42 9.14 -5.67 9.18
N ARG A 43 9.17 -6.43 8.07
CA ARG A 43 9.52 -5.91 6.74
C ARG A 43 8.61 -4.76 6.33
N LEU A 44 7.30 -4.91 6.54
CA LEU A 44 6.32 -3.84 6.29
C LEU A 44 6.54 -2.65 7.23
N THR A 45 6.77 -2.90 8.52
CA THR A 45 7.00 -1.87 9.53
C THR A 45 8.18 -0.98 9.19
N VAL A 46 9.29 -1.56 8.73
CA VAL A 46 10.50 -0.80 8.37
C VAL A 46 10.41 -0.15 7.00
N SER A 47 9.51 -0.60 6.12
CA SER A 47 9.45 -0.14 4.72
C SER A 47 8.32 0.83 4.44
N ILE A 48 7.21 0.77 5.19
CA ILE A 48 5.99 1.51 4.90
C ILE A 48 5.61 2.36 6.13
N PRO A 49 5.47 3.69 5.99
CA PRO A 49 5.08 4.53 7.10
C PRO A 49 3.66 4.21 7.57
N VAL A 50 3.49 4.21 8.89
CA VAL A 50 2.19 4.08 9.55
C VAL A 50 1.56 5.47 9.65
N LYS A 51 0.27 5.58 9.29
CA LYS A 51 -0.51 6.81 9.44
C LYS A 51 -0.96 6.99 10.89
N GLU A 52 -1.50 8.17 11.19
CA GLU A 52 -2.04 8.50 12.52
C GLU A 52 -3.15 7.54 12.99
N ASP A 53 -3.88 6.93 12.05
CA ASP A 53 -4.93 5.95 12.34
C ASP A 53 -4.42 4.51 12.57
N GLY A 54 -3.09 4.32 12.55
CA GLY A 54 -2.44 3.02 12.71
C GLY A 54 -2.41 2.18 11.44
N THR A 55 -2.98 2.65 10.33
CA THR A 55 -2.93 1.92 9.05
C THR A 55 -1.65 2.22 8.27
N LEU A 56 -1.21 1.26 7.47
CA LEU A 56 -0.09 1.47 6.55
C LEU A 56 -0.44 2.52 5.48
N ALA A 57 0.56 3.33 5.11
CA ALA A 57 0.45 4.24 3.98
C ALA A 57 0.16 3.46 2.70
N SER A 58 -0.97 3.79 2.07
CA SER A 58 -1.40 3.07 0.88
C SER A 58 -0.56 3.40 -0.35
N CYS A 59 -0.11 4.66 -0.46
CA CYS A 59 0.52 5.22 -1.66
C CYS A 59 2.04 5.49 -1.55
N HIS A 60 2.63 5.27 -0.37
CA HIS A 60 3.96 5.76 -0.06
C HIS A 60 4.76 4.75 0.75
N MET A 61 6.08 4.76 0.56
CA MET A 61 7.06 3.98 1.32
C MET A 61 8.25 4.86 1.72
N PHE A 62 9.05 4.37 2.65
CA PHE A 62 10.37 4.93 2.89
C PHE A 62 11.29 4.64 1.71
N SER A 63 12.17 5.59 1.38
CA SER A 63 13.20 5.38 0.35
C SER A 63 14.19 4.28 0.71
N TYR A 64 14.38 4.01 2.00
CA TYR A 64 15.21 2.94 2.55
C TYR A 64 14.56 2.34 3.80
N PRO A 65 14.79 1.03 4.10
CA PRO A 65 14.23 0.38 5.27
C PRO A 65 14.70 1.02 6.59
N GLN A 66 13.75 1.28 7.48
CA GLN A 66 13.92 1.93 8.77
C GLN A 66 13.96 0.92 9.93
N PHE A 67 15.06 0.18 10.04
CA PHE A 67 15.25 -0.86 11.09
C PHE A 67 15.11 -0.35 12.53
N HIS A 68 15.39 0.93 12.75
CA HIS A 68 15.26 1.56 14.07
C HIS A 68 13.81 1.50 14.60
N LEU A 69 12.81 1.44 13.73
CA LEU A 69 11.39 1.32 14.10
C LEU A 69 11.09 0.02 14.87
N LEU A 70 11.85 -1.05 14.64
CA LEU A 70 11.70 -2.33 15.37
C LEU A 70 12.20 -2.23 16.82
N THR A 71 13.14 -1.31 17.08
CA THR A 71 13.72 -1.09 18.41
C THR A 71 12.94 -0.08 19.25
N ASN A 72 11.80 0.42 18.74
CA ASN A 72 10.98 1.44 19.41
C ASN A 72 11.76 2.72 19.75
N SER A 73 12.80 3.03 18.97
CA SER A 73 13.57 4.25 19.11
C SER A 73 12.86 5.38 18.37
N SER A 74 12.39 6.38 19.12
CA SER A 74 11.61 7.49 18.58
C SER A 74 12.46 8.55 17.87
N SER A 75 13.64 8.18 17.35
CA SER A 75 14.46 9.15 16.63
C SER A 75 13.76 9.51 15.31
N PRO A 76 13.38 10.77 15.08
CA PRO A 76 12.85 11.18 13.79
C PRO A 76 13.98 11.03 12.78
N SER A 77 13.97 9.94 12.02
CA SER A 77 14.82 9.84 10.85
C SER A 77 14.21 10.77 9.79
N GLU A 78 14.94 11.80 9.36
CA GLU A 78 14.59 12.59 8.17
C GLU A 78 14.73 11.71 6.93
N VAL A 79 13.78 10.79 6.76
CA VAL A 79 13.81 9.80 5.68
C VAL A 79 12.81 10.24 4.63
N ALA A 80 13.29 10.29 3.40
CA ALA A 80 12.47 10.61 2.27
C ALA A 80 11.37 9.56 2.12
N VAL A 81 10.13 9.99 2.34
CA VAL A 81 8.94 9.22 1.97
C VAL A 81 8.70 9.45 0.49
N VAL A 82 8.67 8.36 -0.28
CA VAL A 82 8.52 8.37 -1.74
C VAL A 82 7.25 7.62 -2.15
N GLN A 83 6.78 7.87 -3.38
CA GLN A 83 5.75 7.03 -4.00
C GLN A 83 6.28 5.60 -4.16
N CYS A 84 5.40 4.60 -4.10
CA CYS A 84 5.83 3.21 -4.22
C CYS A 84 6.56 2.96 -5.54
N GLN A 85 7.77 2.41 -5.43
CA GLN A 85 8.64 2.20 -6.58
C GLN A 85 8.32 0.89 -7.32
N ASN A 86 7.71 -0.07 -6.63
CA ASN A 86 7.50 -1.44 -7.12
C ASN A 86 6.02 -1.80 -7.26
N GLY A 87 5.16 -0.78 -7.37
CA GLY A 87 3.71 -0.98 -7.47
C GLY A 87 3.05 -1.28 -6.13
N TRP A 88 1.91 -1.98 -6.20
CA TRP A 88 0.94 -2.12 -5.12
C TRP A 88 0.64 -3.58 -4.83
N GLU A 89 0.52 -3.92 -3.56
CA GLU A 89 -0.10 -5.17 -3.11
C GLU A 89 -1.48 -4.84 -2.52
N TYR A 90 -2.50 -5.51 -3.05
CA TYR A 90 -3.88 -5.32 -2.63
C TYR A 90 -4.29 -6.38 -1.62
N ASP A 91 -5.09 -5.98 -0.64
CA ASP A 91 -5.78 -6.93 0.22
C ASP A 91 -6.89 -7.62 -0.58
N ASN A 92 -6.65 -8.88 -0.92
CA ASN A 92 -7.55 -9.67 -1.74
C ASN A 92 -8.85 -10.07 -1.02
N SER A 93 -8.99 -9.79 0.29
CA SER A 93 -10.23 -10.02 1.03
C SER A 93 -11.41 -9.19 0.49
N THR A 94 -11.13 -8.10 -0.23
CA THR A 94 -12.13 -7.12 -0.66
C THR A 94 -12.50 -7.25 -2.16
N PHE A 95 -12.15 -8.36 -2.82
CA PHE A 95 -12.55 -8.57 -4.22
C PHE A 95 -14.08 -8.76 -4.35
N ILE A 96 -14.78 -7.65 -4.54
CA ILE A 96 -16.20 -7.64 -4.89
C ILE A 96 -16.30 -7.52 -6.41
N SER A 97 -16.67 -8.61 -7.07
CA SER A 97 -17.08 -8.56 -8.46
C SER A 97 -18.44 -7.85 -8.53
N THR A 98 -18.52 -6.71 -9.22
CA THR A 98 -19.82 -6.15 -9.59
C THR A 98 -19.77 -5.71 -11.04
N LEU A 99 -19.80 -6.71 -11.92
CA LEU A 99 -20.16 -6.52 -13.33
C LEU A 99 -21.68 -6.54 -13.41
N ALA A 100 -22.32 -5.37 -13.34
CA ALA A 100 -23.72 -5.23 -13.73
C ALA A 100 -23.79 -5.13 -15.25
N THR A 101 -23.82 -6.27 -15.93
CA THR A 101 -24.29 -6.35 -17.33
C THR A 101 -25.81 -6.38 -17.35
N GLN A 102 -26.43 -5.41 -18.02
CA GLN A 102 -27.82 -5.50 -18.48
C GLN A 102 -27.83 -6.00 -19.93
#